data_AF-A0A6B3I1C5-F1
#
_entry.id   AF-A0A6B3I1C5-F1
#
_cell.length_a   1.000
_cell.length_b   1.000
_cell.length_c   1.000
_cell.angle_alpha   90.00
_cell.angle_beta   90.00
_cell.angle_gamma   90.00
#
_symmetry.space_group_name_H-M   'P 1'
#
loop_
_entity.id
_entity.type
_entity.pdbx_description
1 polymer ?
#
loop_
_entity_poly.entity_id
_entity_poly.type
_entity_poly.pdbx_seq_one_letter_code
_entity_poly.pdbx_strand_id
1 'polypeptide(L)'
;TWALTRHPVSLTLPALLRELRSERAQARSQALHTLSKTGDRQVWPAITRELLTDADDEVARSAWRAAVVLVPEGQEPALATVLATQ
;
A
#
# COMPACT_ATOMS: atom_id res chain seq x y z
N THR A 1 13.60 0.23 -3.14
CA THR A 1 12.60 0.42 -4.22
C THR A 1 13.14 0.17 -5.63
N TRP A 2 14.17 0.90 -6.08
CA TRP A 2 14.60 0.92 -7.49
C TRP A 2 14.99 -0.44 -8.11
N ALA A 3 15.63 -1.32 -7.33
CA ALA A 3 15.97 -2.67 -7.80
C ALA A 3 14.73 -3.56 -7.98
N LEU A 4 13.72 -3.44 -7.10
CA LEU A 4 12.52 -4.29 -7.14
C LEU A 4 11.59 -3.91 -8.29
N THR A 5 11.48 -2.62 -8.63
CA THR A 5 10.68 -2.15 -9.77
C THR A 5 11.28 -2.50 -11.14
N ARG A 6 12.50 -3.07 -11.19
CA ARG A 6 13.15 -3.57 -12.43
C ARG A 6 12.91 -5.06 -12.67
N HIS A 7 12.36 -5.78 -11.69
CA HIS A 7 11.95 -7.17 -11.84
C HIS A 7 10.48 -7.26 -12.26
N PRO A 8 10.07 -8.36 -12.93
CA PRO A 8 8.66 -8.66 -13.13
C PRO A 8 7.87 -8.57 -11.82
N VAL A 9 6.75 -7.85 -11.83
CA VAL A 9 5.90 -7.64 -10.64
C VAL A 9 5.46 -8.98 -10.03
N SER A 10 5.17 -9.97 -10.86
CA SER A 10 4.79 -11.32 -10.41
C SER A 10 5.84 -12.01 -9.52
N LEU A 11 7.12 -11.66 -9.65
CA LEU A 11 8.19 -12.22 -8.82
C LEU A 11 8.34 -11.51 -7.47
N THR A 12 8.00 -10.23 -7.40
CA THR A 12 8.22 -9.40 -6.19
C THR A 12 6.96 -9.24 -5.36
N LEU A 13 5.79 -9.31 -5.99
CA LEU A 13 4.50 -9.05 -5.37
C LEU A 13 4.20 -9.97 -4.16
N PRO A 14 4.40 -11.30 -4.21
CA PRO A 14 4.12 -12.17 -3.06
C PRO A 14 4.93 -11.79 -1.80
N ALA A 15 6.20 -11.40 -1.98
CA ALA A 15 7.06 -10.99 -0.88
C ALA A 15 6.61 -9.63 -0.30
N LEU A 16 6.27 -8.66 -1.16
CA LEU A 16 5.78 -7.36 -0.73
C LEU A 16 4.46 -7.47 0.04
N LEU A 17 3.52 -8.32 -0.42
CA LEU A 17 2.26 -8.57 0.28
C LEU A 17 2.47 -9.20 1.66
N ARG A 18 3.49 -10.06 1.82
CA ARG A 18 3.84 -10.61 3.13
C ARG A 18 4.36 -9.52 4.08
N GLU A 19 5.18 -8.60 3.59
CA GLU A 19 5.75 -7.52 4.41
C GLU A 19 4.72 -6.50 4.91
N LEU A 20 3.55 -6.39 4.28
CA LEU A 20 2.44 -5.57 4.81
C LEU A 20 1.97 -6.03 6.20
N ARG A 21 2.26 -7.28 6.60
CA ARG A 21 1.93 -7.84 7.92
C ARG A 21 3.14 -7.91 8.86
N SER A 22 4.26 -7.31 8.48
CA SER A 22 5.48 -7.31 9.28
C SER A 22 5.27 -6.54 10.58
N GLU A 23 5.84 -7.03 11.68
CA GLU A 23 5.88 -6.31 12.96
C GLU A 23 6.71 -5.01 12.85
N ARG A 24 7.63 -4.95 11.89
CA ARG A 24 8.47 -3.78 11.65
C ARG A 24 7.74 -2.74 10.81
N ALA A 25 7.43 -1.58 11.39
CA ALA A 25 6.80 -0.46 10.70
C ALA A 25 7.55 -0.07 9.41
N GLN A 26 8.88 0.02 9.46
CA GLN A 26 9.72 0.31 8.28
C GLN A 26 9.46 -0.68 7.13
N ALA A 27 9.29 -1.97 7.42
CA ALA A 27 9.03 -2.99 6.39
C ALA A 27 7.65 -2.79 5.76
N ARG A 28 6.62 -2.51 6.56
CA ARG A 28 5.28 -2.16 6.06
C ARG A 28 5.31 -0.92 5.16
N SER A 29 5.94 0.17 5.63
CA SER A 29 6.04 1.43 4.86
C SER A 29 6.80 1.25 3.55
N GLN A 30 7.91 0.50 3.55
CA GLN A 30 8.68 0.23 2.33
C GLN A 30 7.92 -0.68 1.35
N ALA A 31 7.16 -1.66 1.85
CA ALA A 31 6.30 -2.49 1.02
C ALA A 31 5.21 -1.65 0.35
N LEU A 32 4.47 -0.84 1.11
CA LEU A 32 3.46 0.10 0.61
C LEU A 32 4.03 1.07 -0.43
N HIS A 33 5.17 1.68 -0.12
CA HIS A 33 5.86 2.57 -1.05
C HIS A 33 6.21 1.85 -2.36
N THR A 34 6.74 0.63 -2.29
CA THR A 34 7.10 -0.14 -3.48
C THR A 34 5.86 -0.54 -4.29
N LEU A 35 4.80 -1.01 -3.64
CA LEU A 35 3.53 -1.37 -4.29
C LEU A 35 2.91 -0.17 -5.02
N SER A 36 2.97 1.04 -4.45
CA SER A 36 2.50 2.26 -5.12
C SER A 36 3.20 2.53 -6.46
N LYS A 37 4.43 2.02 -6.65
CA LYS A 37 5.21 2.20 -7.89
C LYS A 37 4.94 1.13 -8.93
N THR A 38 4.27 0.03 -8.55
CA THR A 38 3.84 -0.99 -9.53
C THR A 38 2.65 -0.51 -10.35
N GLY A 39 1.78 0.32 -9.76
CA GLY A 39 0.50 0.70 -10.36
C GLY A 39 -0.49 -0.47 -10.51
N ASP A 40 -0.18 -1.64 -9.97
CA ASP A 40 -0.98 -2.84 -10.12
C ASP A 40 -2.20 -2.78 -9.20
N ARG A 41 -3.35 -2.42 -9.78
CA ARG A 41 -4.62 -2.32 -9.05
C ARG A 41 -5.10 -3.65 -8.46
N GLN A 42 -4.56 -4.80 -8.89
CA GLN A 42 -4.88 -6.09 -8.26
C GLN A 42 -4.44 -6.16 -6.80
N VAL A 43 -3.52 -5.27 -6.38
CA VAL A 43 -3.03 -5.16 -5.00
C VAL A 43 -4.06 -4.48 -4.08
N TRP A 44 -5.04 -3.77 -4.63
CA TRP A 44 -6.00 -2.98 -3.84
C TRP A 44 -6.60 -3.70 -2.62
N PRO A 45 -7.05 -4.97 -2.70
CA PRO A 45 -7.59 -5.68 -1.54
C PRO A 45 -6.62 -5.83 -0.36
N ALA A 46 -5.32 -5.68 -0.59
CA ALA A 46 -4.28 -5.73 0.45
C ALA A 46 -4.06 -4.39 1.16
N ILE A 47 -4.60 -3.28 0.65
CA ILE A 47 -4.55 -1.97 1.31
C ILE A 47 -5.73 -1.87 2.28
N THR A 48 -5.56 -2.46 3.46
CA THR A 48 -6.64 -2.58 4.44
C THR A 48 -6.85 -1.31 5.25
N ARG A 49 -8.00 -1.22 5.95
CA ARG A 49 -8.29 -0.09 6.84
C ARG A 49 -7.23 0.04 7.94
N GLU A 50 -6.74 -1.07 8.47
CA GLU A 50 -5.71 -1.10 9.51
C GLU A 50 -4.40 -0.46 9.05
N LEU A 51 -4.03 -0.59 7.77
CA LEU A 51 -2.86 0.10 7.22
C LEU A 51 -3.13 1.59 7.00
N LEU A 52 -4.35 1.96 6.63
CA LEU A 52 -4.76 3.36 6.47
C LEU A 52 -4.85 4.10 7.81
N THR A 53 -5.09 3.38 8.90
CA THR A 53 -5.21 3.90 10.26
C THR A 53 -4.09 3.35 11.17
N ASP A 54 -2.94 2.97 10.59
CA ASP A 54 -1.83 2.39 11.36
C ASP A 54 -1.34 3.42 12.41
N ALA A 55 -0.99 2.95 13.60
CA ALA A 55 -0.51 3.84 14.67
C ALA A 55 0.85 4.48 14.35
N ASP A 56 1.59 3.93 13.40
CA ASP A 56 2.81 4.54 12.87
C ASP A 56 2.49 5.46 11.68
N ASP A 57 2.74 6.76 11.85
CA ASP A 57 2.45 7.80 10.85
C ASP A 57 3.15 7.60 9.50
N GLU A 58 4.32 6.96 9.47
CA GLU A 58 5.02 6.66 8.20
C GLU A 58 4.33 5.51 7.46
N VAL A 59 3.80 4.52 8.20
CA VAL A 59 3.00 3.44 7.61
C VAL A 59 1.69 4.01 7.07
N ALA A 60 0.95 4.77 7.88
CA ALA A 60 -0.33 5.37 7.49
C ALA A 60 -0.17 6.27 6.25
N ARG A 61 0.79 7.21 6.26
CA ARG A 61 1.04 8.08 5.08
C ARG A 61 1.48 7.30 3.85
N SER A 62 2.24 6.23 4.01
CA SER A 62 2.61 5.37 2.89
C SER A 62 1.40 4.62 2.34
N ALA A 63 0.48 4.18 3.22
CA ALA A 63 -0.76 3.53 2.84
C ALA A 63 -1.69 4.49 2.11
N TRP A 64 -1.84 5.75 2.56
CA TRP A 64 -2.65 6.75 1.88
C TRP A 64 -2.14 7.01 0.45
N ARG A 65 -0.82 7.21 0.30
CA ARG A 65 -0.19 7.44 -1.00
C ARG A 65 -0.33 6.24 -1.94
N ALA A 66 -0.23 5.01 -1.41
CA ALA A 66 -0.48 3.81 -2.20
C ALA A 66 -1.96 3.70 -2.58
N ALA A 67 -2.87 3.95 -1.64
CA ALA A 67 -4.31 3.82 -1.82
C ALA A 67 -4.84 4.75 -2.91
N VAL A 68 -4.45 6.04 -2.90
CA VAL A 68 -4.91 6.99 -3.92
C VAL A 68 -4.40 6.66 -5.33
N VAL A 69 -3.29 5.93 -5.45
CA VAL A 69 -2.77 5.46 -6.74
C VAL A 69 -3.49 4.20 -7.22
N LEU A 70 -3.82 3.30 -6.28
CA LEU A 70 -4.28 1.94 -6.58
C LEU A 70 -5.80 1.76 -6.49
N VAL A 71 -6.52 2.74 -5.97
CA VAL A 71 -7.98 2.69 -5.83
C VAL A 71 -8.65 2.40 -7.18
N PRO A 72 -9.51 1.36 -7.26
CA PRO A 72 -10.30 1.09 -8.45
C PRO A 72 -11.36 2.17 -8.68
N GLU A 73 -11.76 2.33 -9.94
CA GLU A 73 -12.87 3.20 -10.32
C GLU A 73 -14.14 2.82 -9.55
N GLY A 74 -14.78 3.84 -8.98
CA GLY A 74 -15.99 3.70 -8.16
C GLY A 74 -15.73 3.47 -6.67
N GLN A 75 -14.48 3.21 -6.24
CA GLN A 75 -14.13 3.04 -4.83
C GLN A 75 -13.51 4.29 -4.19
N GLU A 76 -13.26 5.35 -4.98
CA GLU A 76 -12.71 6.62 -4.51
C GLU A 76 -13.56 7.28 -3.40
N PRO A 77 -14.92 7.29 -3.46
CA PRO A 77 -15.72 7.89 -2.39
C PRO A 77 -15.57 7.18 -1.04
N ALA A 78 -15.46 5.85 -1.06
CA ALA A 78 -15.25 5.05 0.14
C ALA A 78 -13.86 5.32 0.72
N LEU A 79 -12.82 5.34 -0.11
CA LEU A 79 -11.48 5.71 0.32
C LEU A 79 -11.44 7.13 0.89
N ALA A 80 -12.06 8.10 0.22
CA ALA A 80 -12.11 9.49 0.66
C ALA A 80 -12.77 9.63 2.04
N THR A 81 -13.83 8.86 2.30
CA THR A 81 -14.51 8.84 3.61
C THR A 81 -13.57 8.35 4.72
N VAL A 82 -12.72 7.34 4.45
CA VAL A 82 -11.72 6.88 5.41
C VAL A 82 -10.65 7.95 5.62
N LEU A 83 -10.07 8.48 4.53
CA LEU A 83 -8.97 9.45 4.58
C LEU A 83 -9.37 10.79 5.21
N ALA A 84 -10.64 11.20 5.11
CA ALA A 84 -11.16 12.41 5.76
C ALA A 84 -11.22 12.32 7.30
N THR A 85 -11.03 11.12 7.86
CA THR A 85 -11.02 10.88 9.32
C THR A 85 -9.61 10.68 9.89
N GLN A 86 -8.60 10.75 9.03
CA GLN A 86 -7.19 10.62 9.43
C GLN A 86 -6.59 11.98 9.79
#